data_AF-A0A7W3QKF4-F1
#
_entry.id   AF-A0A7W3QKF4-F1
#
_cell.length_a   1.000
_cell.length_b   1.000
_cell.length_c   1.000
_cell.angle_alpha   90.00
_cell.angle_beta   90.00
_cell.angle_gamma   90.00
#
_symmetry.space_group_name_H-M   'P 1'
#
loop_
_entity.id
_entity.type
_entity.pdbx_description
1 polymer ?
#
loop_
_entity_poly.entity_id
_entity_poly.type
_entity_poly.pdbx_seq_one_letter_code
_entity_poly.pdbx_strand_id
1 'polypeptide(L)'
;MADRVLAVGVVVLGAGGEFEGEFGSLVNPGVDPGPVEVHGITVERLRGAPLFSEVAGEVARLLRGRVMVAHNAEFDYEFLAAEFARAGIELPVERWLCTLSLNRRIRPPVGDLQLGTLAAHYGAEHRRAHDALEDARALAGVLRGSLAAADRDEVALPLVSCRARRARRPPSIPKTPCPYRSPGRMDEGGPLVQGMKVAITGETVMPREKLVERAVAVGLNVMGSVSRNTSVLVTNDRGLETAKARRAAEEGVPVVDEGTFLRLLDDVRPGVPAESVRA
;
A
#
# COMPACT_ATOMS: atom_id res chain seq x y z
N MET A 1 -12.94 -1.80 -8.02
CA MET A 1 -12.57 -3.09 -7.39
C MET A 1 -11.42 -2.84 -6.43
N ALA A 2 -11.46 -3.44 -5.24
CA ALA A 2 -10.43 -3.29 -4.21
C ALA A 2 -9.55 -4.54 -4.20
N ASP A 3 -8.25 -4.36 -4.04
CA ASP A 3 -7.27 -5.45 -3.99
C ASP A 3 -7.61 -6.45 -2.87
N ARG A 4 -7.30 -7.74 -3.12
CA ARG A 4 -7.63 -8.87 -2.24
C ARG A 4 -6.38 -9.55 -1.73
N VAL A 5 -6.46 -10.13 -0.53
CA VAL A 5 -5.38 -10.97 -0.01
C VAL A 5 -5.37 -12.32 -0.74
N LEU A 6 -4.21 -12.70 -1.26
CA LEU A 6 -4.00 -13.98 -1.98
C LEU A 6 -3.26 -15.03 -1.15
N ALA A 7 -2.57 -14.60 -0.10
CA ALA A 7 -1.85 -15.47 0.82
C ALA A 7 -1.68 -14.77 2.17
N VAL A 8 -1.68 -15.55 3.25
CA VAL A 8 -1.42 -15.09 4.62
C VAL A 8 -0.35 -15.99 5.21
N GLY A 9 0.70 -15.38 5.75
CA GLY A 9 1.75 -16.04 6.52
C GLY A 9 1.87 -15.36 7.88
N VAL A 10 1.86 -16.14 8.96
CA VAL A 10 2.02 -15.66 10.33
C VAL A 10 3.04 -16.54 11.02
N VAL A 11 4.04 -15.90 11.64
CA VAL A 11 4.96 -16.54 12.57
C VAL A 11 4.72 -15.93 13.95
N VAL A 12 4.51 -16.80 14.94
CA VAL A 12 4.28 -16.39 16.33
C VAL A 12 5.58 -16.52 17.09
N LEU A 13 5.98 -15.42 17.73
CA LEU A 13 7.11 -15.37 18.63
C LEU A 13 6.62 -15.08 20.05
N GLY A 14 7.27 -15.72 21.02
CA GLY A 14 7.11 -15.41 22.44
C GLY A 14 7.91 -14.19 22.85
N ALA A 15 7.83 -13.81 24.13
CA ALA A 15 8.42 -12.57 24.65
C ALA A 15 9.95 -12.58 24.61
N GLY A 16 10.59 -13.75 24.73
CA GLY A 16 12.03 -13.93 24.56
C GLY A 16 12.47 -14.06 23.09
N GLY A 17 11.51 -13.94 22.15
CA GLY A 17 11.74 -14.10 20.73
C GLY A 17 11.76 -15.54 20.26
N GLU A 18 11.50 -16.53 21.12
CA GLU A 18 11.36 -17.95 20.80
C GLU A 18 10.20 -18.21 19.83
N PHE A 19 10.32 -19.25 19.02
CA PHE A 19 9.27 -19.64 18.08
C PHE A 19 8.15 -20.39 18.82
N GLU A 20 6.91 -19.91 18.71
CA GLU A 20 5.73 -20.53 19.32
C GLU A 20 4.82 -21.23 18.31
N GLY A 21 4.97 -20.92 17.02
CA GLY A 21 4.17 -21.54 15.97
C GLY A 21 4.12 -20.70 14.70
N GLU A 22 3.48 -21.27 13.68
CA GLU A 22 3.27 -20.60 12.40
C GLU A 22 1.96 -21.04 11.75
N PHE A 23 1.47 -20.20 10.84
CA PHE A 23 0.32 -20.47 10.01
C PHE A 23 0.59 -19.91 8.62
N GLY A 24 0.34 -20.71 7.59
CA GLY A 24 0.43 -20.30 6.19
C GLY A 24 -0.78 -20.79 5.42
N SER A 25 -1.37 -19.93 4.62
CA SER A 25 -2.48 -20.31 3.75
C SER A 25 -2.51 -19.45 2.50
N LEU A 26 -2.79 -20.08 1.36
CA LEU A 26 -3.29 -19.37 0.19
C LEU A 26 -4.74 -18.97 0.44
N VAL A 27 -5.17 -17.86 -0.14
CA VAL A 27 -6.51 -17.33 0.05
C VAL A 27 -7.14 -17.09 -1.30
N ASN A 28 -8.29 -17.73 -1.53
CA ASN A 28 -9.09 -17.49 -2.71
C ASN A 28 -9.73 -16.10 -2.62
N PRO A 29 -9.38 -15.16 -3.52
CA PRO A 29 -9.96 -13.83 -3.52
C PRO A 29 -11.43 -13.83 -4.01
N GLY A 30 -11.94 -14.89 -4.61
CA GLY A 30 -13.31 -14.91 -5.18
C GLY A 30 -13.52 -13.95 -6.35
N VAL A 31 -12.44 -13.32 -6.82
CA VAL A 31 -12.36 -12.41 -7.98
C VAL A 31 -11.05 -12.70 -8.71
N ASP A 32 -10.79 -12.03 -9.83
CA ASP A 32 -9.49 -12.09 -10.49
C ASP A 32 -8.36 -11.71 -9.51
N PRO A 33 -7.34 -12.57 -9.27
CA PRO A 33 -6.23 -12.27 -8.37
C PRO A 33 -5.35 -11.12 -8.86
N GLY A 34 -5.49 -10.71 -10.12
CA GLY A 34 -4.71 -9.62 -10.69
C GLY A 34 -3.38 -10.10 -11.29
N PRO A 35 -2.39 -9.19 -11.44
CA PRO A 35 -1.21 -9.47 -12.26
C PRO A 35 -0.24 -10.43 -11.58
N VAL A 36 -0.21 -11.68 -12.06
CA VAL A 36 0.63 -12.78 -11.54
C VAL A 36 2.11 -12.42 -11.49
N GLU A 37 2.60 -11.58 -12.40
CA GLU A 37 3.99 -11.12 -12.43
C GLU A 37 4.41 -10.33 -11.18
N VAL A 38 3.46 -9.82 -10.40
CA VAL A 38 3.72 -9.05 -9.17
C VAL A 38 3.85 -9.95 -7.95
N HIS A 39 3.00 -10.97 -7.83
CA HIS A 39 2.90 -11.81 -6.63
C HIS A 39 3.28 -13.29 -6.84
N GLY A 40 3.46 -13.74 -8.08
CA GLY A 40 3.82 -15.13 -8.41
C GLY A 40 2.74 -16.18 -8.07
N ILE A 41 1.53 -15.73 -7.72
CA ILE A 41 0.40 -16.61 -7.37
C ILE A 41 -0.54 -16.71 -8.57
N THR A 42 -0.56 -17.88 -9.22
CA THR A 42 -1.46 -18.15 -10.35
C THR A 42 -2.88 -18.53 -9.89
N VAL A 43 -3.86 -18.39 -10.77
CA VAL A 43 -5.24 -18.86 -10.54
C VAL A 43 -5.26 -20.36 -10.23
N GLU A 44 -4.42 -21.15 -10.89
CA GLU A 44 -4.27 -22.59 -10.64
C GLU A 44 -3.79 -22.87 -9.21
N ARG A 45 -2.84 -22.07 -8.71
CA ARG A 45 -2.31 -22.21 -7.35
C ARG A 45 -3.36 -21.85 -6.30
N LEU A 46 -4.30 -20.96 -6.63
CA LEU A 46 -5.43 -20.58 -5.77
C LEU A 46 -6.61 -21.57 -5.84
N ARG A 47 -6.59 -22.55 -6.75
CA ARG A 47 -7.70 -23.49 -6.91
C ARG A 47 -7.86 -24.34 -5.65
N GLY A 48 -9.05 -24.29 -5.05
CA GLY A 48 -9.35 -25.00 -3.80
C GLY A 48 -8.79 -24.33 -2.55
N ALA A 49 -8.16 -23.16 -2.66
CA ALA A 49 -7.79 -22.36 -1.50
C ALA A 49 -9.05 -21.85 -0.78
N PRO A 50 -9.02 -21.75 0.56
CA PRO A 50 -10.13 -21.21 1.34
C PRO A 50 -10.34 -19.72 1.04
N LEU A 51 -11.57 -19.23 1.20
CA LEU A 51 -11.86 -17.82 1.31
C LEU A 51 -11.24 -17.25 2.59
N PHE A 52 -10.96 -15.94 2.61
CA PHE A 52 -10.41 -15.30 3.81
C PHE A 52 -11.29 -15.52 5.05
N SER A 53 -12.62 -15.47 4.89
CA SER A 53 -13.57 -15.69 5.99
C SER A 53 -13.43 -17.04 6.68
N GLU A 54 -12.94 -18.06 5.97
CA GLU A 54 -12.73 -19.41 6.50
C GLU A 54 -11.45 -19.51 7.35
N VAL A 55 -10.45 -18.67 7.08
CA VAL A 55 -9.18 -18.62 7.85
C VAL A 55 -9.13 -17.46 8.86
N ALA A 56 -10.05 -16.49 8.76
CA ALA A 56 -10.05 -15.27 9.55
C ALA A 56 -10.08 -15.52 11.07
N GLY A 57 -10.80 -16.55 11.52
CA GLY A 57 -10.87 -16.91 12.94
C GLY A 57 -9.51 -17.36 13.50
N GLU A 58 -8.77 -18.16 12.74
CA GLU A 58 -7.44 -18.62 13.12
C GLU A 58 -6.42 -17.47 13.09
N VAL A 59 -6.44 -16.66 12.03
CA VAL A 59 -5.59 -15.46 11.94
C VAL A 59 -5.88 -14.49 13.10
N ALA A 60 -7.16 -14.26 13.44
CA ALA A 60 -7.53 -13.44 14.58
C ALA A 60 -7.00 -14.00 15.90
N ARG A 61 -7.07 -15.32 16.10
CA ARG A 61 -6.55 -15.99 17.29
C ARG A 61 -5.03 -15.77 17.44
N LEU A 62 -4.28 -15.85 16.33
CA LEU A 62 -2.83 -15.64 16.32
C LEU A 62 -2.44 -14.18 16.58
N LEU A 63 -3.25 -13.21 16.12
CA LEU A 63 -2.96 -11.78 16.27
C LEU A 63 -3.37 -11.20 17.63
N ARG A 64 -4.38 -11.79 18.29
CA ARG A 64 -5.03 -11.23 19.48
C ARG A 64 -4.04 -11.08 20.64
N GLY A 65 -4.02 -9.89 21.24
CA GLY A 65 -3.18 -9.58 22.40
C GLY A 65 -1.69 -9.47 22.09
N ARG A 66 -1.30 -9.49 20.81
CA ARG A 66 0.09 -9.41 20.36
C ARG A 66 0.37 -8.12 19.58
N VAL A 67 1.65 -7.79 19.46
CA VAL A 67 2.11 -6.73 18.55
C VAL A 67 2.24 -7.33 17.16
N MET A 68 1.48 -6.82 16.20
CA MET A 68 1.66 -7.23 14.81
C MET A 68 2.99 -6.67 14.28
N VAL A 69 3.80 -7.49 13.63
CA VAL A 69 5.06 -7.05 13.02
C VAL A 69 5.01 -7.34 11.53
N ALA A 70 5.38 -6.35 10.72
CA ALA A 70 5.47 -6.50 9.27
C ALA A 70 6.56 -5.58 8.67
N HIS A 71 7.04 -5.92 7.48
CA HIS A 71 7.96 -5.08 6.72
C HIS A 71 7.13 -4.18 5.79
N ASN A 72 7.08 -2.87 6.09
CA ASN A 72 6.05 -1.96 5.56
C ASN A 72 4.64 -2.19 6.15
N ALA A 73 4.57 -2.43 7.47
CA ALA A 73 3.38 -2.90 8.19
C ALA A 73 2.06 -2.14 7.98
N GLU A 74 2.10 -0.88 7.56
CA GLU A 74 0.88 -0.13 7.23
C GLU A 74 0.12 -0.76 6.06
N PHE A 75 0.85 -1.27 5.07
CA PHE A 75 0.30 -1.95 3.90
C PHE A 75 -0.41 -3.24 4.32
N ASP A 76 0.29 -4.14 5.03
CA ASP A 76 -0.28 -5.40 5.52
C ASP A 76 -1.50 -5.18 6.42
N TYR A 77 -1.43 -4.17 7.31
CA TYR A 77 -2.56 -3.84 8.17
C TYR A 77 -3.80 -3.44 7.36
N GLU A 78 -3.64 -2.64 6.30
CA GLU A 78 -4.77 -2.20 5.48
C GLU A 78 -5.44 -3.36 4.73
N PHE A 79 -4.65 -4.30 4.22
CA PHE A 79 -5.16 -5.52 3.60
C PHE A 79 -5.91 -6.39 4.62
N LEU A 80 -5.30 -6.65 5.78
CA LEU A 80 -5.96 -7.41 6.85
C LEU A 80 -7.24 -6.70 7.31
N ALA A 81 -7.20 -5.40 7.58
CA ALA A 81 -8.37 -4.65 8.03
C ALA A 81 -9.53 -4.72 7.03
N ALA A 82 -9.23 -4.65 5.72
CA ALA A 82 -10.24 -4.78 4.68
C ALA A 82 -10.84 -6.19 4.61
N GLU A 83 -10.01 -7.25 4.67
CA GLU A 83 -10.51 -8.63 4.64
C GLU A 83 -11.29 -9.01 5.91
N PHE A 84 -10.82 -8.59 7.08
CA PHE A 84 -11.54 -8.77 8.34
C PHE A 84 -12.90 -8.06 8.33
N ALA A 85 -12.96 -6.83 7.81
CA ALA A 85 -14.22 -6.12 7.63
C ALA A 85 -15.19 -6.85 6.69
N ARG A 86 -14.70 -7.43 5.58
CA ARG A 86 -15.52 -8.24 4.66
C ARG A 86 -16.01 -9.54 5.29
N ALA A 87 -15.19 -10.15 6.14
CA ALA A 87 -15.56 -11.34 6.90
C ALA A 87 -16.51 -11.05 8.07
N GLY A 88 -16.81 -9.78 8.36
CA GLY A 88 -17.65 -9.39 9.50
C GLY A 88 -16.98 -9.62 10.86
N ILE A 89 -15.65 -9.69 10.89
CA ILE A 89 -14.85 -9.96 12.11
C ILE A 89 -14.01 -8.73 12.42
N GLU A 90 -13.92 -8.33 13.68
CA GLU A 90 -13.00 -7.27 14.09
C GLU A 90 -11.54 -7.76 14.04
N LEU A 91 -10.66 -7.02 13.35
CA LEU A 91 -9.22 -7.27 13.35
C LEU A 91 -8.64 -7.01 14.75
N PRO A 92 -8.14 -8.03 15.48
CA PRO A 92 -7.74 -7.88 16.88
C PRO A 92 -6.28 -7.39 17.02
N VAL A 93 -5.91 -6.36 16.26
CA VAL A 93 -4.58 -5.74 16.30
C VAL A 93 -4.70 -4.36 16.94
N GLU A 94 -4.09 -4.19 18.11
CA GLU A 94 -4.07 -2.92 18.83
C GLU A 94 -2.84 -2.08 18.54
N ARG A 95 -1.71 -2.76 18.31
CA ARG A 95 -0.42 -2.14 18.04
C ARG A 95 0.33 -2.91 16.95
N TRP A 96 1.13 -2.19 16.18
CA TRP A 96 2.08 -2.82 15.26
C TRP A 96 3.46 -2.18 15.31
N LEU A 97 4.46 -2.92 14.83
CA LEU A 97 5.82 -2.47 14.57
C LEU A 97 6.16 -2.68 13.10
N CYS A 98 6.76 -1.67 12.48
CA CYS A 98 7.24 -1.74 11.10
C CYS A 98 8.76 -1.91 11.08
N THR A 99 9.27 -3.05 10.61
CA THR A 99 10.72 -3.30 10.58
C THR A 99 11.46 -2.37 9.62
N LEU A 100 10.81 -1.96 8.52
CA LEU A 100 11.35 -0.92 7.63
C LEU A 100 11.54 0.42 8.37
N SER A 101 10.55 0.83 9.19
CA SER A 101 10.65 2.08 9.96
C SER A 101 11.70 1.99 11.06
N LEU A 102 11.83 0.83 11.70
CA LEU A 102 12.85 0.57 12.71
C LEU A 102 14.25 0.65 12.08
N ASN A 103 14.47 -0.02 10.96
CA ASN A 103 15.76 -0.03 10.27
C ASN A 103 16.14 1.33 9.67
N ARG A 104 15.17 2.18 9.30
CA ARG A 104 15.46 3.58 8.95
C ARG A 104 16.06 4.39 10.12
N ARG A 105 15.71 4.04 11.37
CA ARG A 105 16.29 4.68 12.57
C ARG A 105 17.67 4.12 12.89
N ILE A 106 17.80 2.79 12.83
CA ILE A 106 19.07 2.07 13.07
C ILE A 106 20.13 2.44 12.03
N ARG A 107 19.73 2.58 10.76
CA ARG A 107 20.62 2.85 9.60
C ARG A 107 21.73 1.78 9.45
N PRO A 108 21.38 0.49 9.27
CA PRO A 108 22.37 -0.55 9.01
C PRO A 108 23.15 -0.26 7.71
N PRO A 109 24.41 -0.70 7.60
CA PRO A 109 25.27 -0.44 6.44
C PRO A 109 24.91 -1.34 5.24
N VAL A 110 23.75 -1.10 4.63
CA VAL A 110 23.21 -1.84 3.49
C VAL A 110 22.77 -0.89 2.37
N GLY A 111 22.76 -1.37 1.13
CA GLY A 111 22.42 -0.56 -0.06
C GLY A 111 20.94 -0.16 -0.13
N ASP A 112 20.05 -0.99 0.40
CA ASP A 112 18.62 -0.74 0.51
C ASP A 112 18.05 -1.41 1.76
N LEU A 113 16.80 -1.09 2.08
CA LEU A 113 16.09 -1.64 3.24
C LEU A 113 15.03 -2.66 2.81
N GLN A 114 15.19 -3.35 1.68
CA GLN A 114 14.28 -4.43 1.30
C GLN A 114 14.42 -5.61 2.28
N LEU A 115 13.35 -6.39 2.43
CA LEU A 115 13.33 -7.52 3.37
C LEU A 115 14.50 -8.49 3.14
N GLY A 116 14.77 -8.86 1.88
CA GLY A 116 15.87 -9.78 1.53
C GLY A 116 17.24 -9.23 1.89
N THR A 117 17.48 -7.93 1.64
CA THR A 117 18.74 -7.25 1.99
C THR A 117 18.96 -7.22 3.51
N LEU A 118 17.91 -6.90 4.27
CA LEU A 118 17.97 -6.93 5.73
C LEU A 118 18.10 -8.34 6.28
N ALA A 119 17.46 -9.34 5.65
CA ALA A 119 17.58 -10.73 6.03
C ALA A 119 19.04 -11.20 5.88
N ALA A 120 19.67 -10.91 4.74
CA ALA A 120 21.09 -11.20 4.54
C ALA A 120 21.99 -10.48 5.57
N HIS A 121 21.73 -9.20 5.85
CA HIS A 121 22.51 -8.43 6.83
C HIS A 121 22.42 -8.99 8.26
N TYR A 122 21.22 -9.38 8.70
CA TYR A 122 20.99 -9.93 10.04
C TYR A 122 21.18 -11.45 10.14
N GLY A 123 21.61 -12.11 9.06
CA GLY A 123 21.81 -13.57 9.03
C GLY A 123 20.51 -14.38 9.09
N ALA A 124 19.39 -13.80 8.67
CA ALA A 124 18.11 -14.50 8.55
C ALA A 124 18.01 -15.21 7.19
N GLU A 125 17.50 -16.44 7.19
CA GLU A 125 17.28 -17.17 5.95
C GLU A 125 16.08 -16.60 5.17
N HIS A 126 16.25 -16.40 3.87
CA HIS A 126 15.18 -15.99 2.94
C HIS A 126 15.21 -16.88 1.70
N ARG A 127 14.56 -18.05 1.78
CA ARG A 127 14.70 -19.13 0.79
C ARG A 127 13.84 -18.93 -0.47
N ARG A 128 12.65 -18.34 -0.33
CA ARG A 128 11.70 -18.09 -1.43
C ARG A 128 11.04 -16.73 -1.23
N ALA A 129 11.54 -15.73 -1.94
CA ALA A 129 10.91 -14.41 -1.95
C ALA A 129 9.48 -14.49 -2.50
N HIS A 130 8.58 -13.68 -1.92
CA HIS A 130 7.18 -13.56 -2.34
C HIS A 130 6.30 -14.78 -1.98
N ASP A 131 6.79 -15.66 -1.11
CA ASP A 131 5.94 -16.60 -0.39
C ASP A 131 5.62 -16.02 0.99
N ALA A 132 4.34 -15.81 1.30
CA ALA A 132 3.92 -15.08 2.49
C ALA A 132 4.43 -15.70 3.80
N LEU A 133 4.55 -17.03 3.89
CA LEU A 133 5.05 -17.68 5.10
C LEU A 133 6.58 -17.61 5.18
N GLU A 134 7.29 -17.80 4.06
CA GLU A 134 8.75 -17.64 4.04
C GLU A 134 9.17 -16.19 4.31
N ASP A 135 8.44 -15.21 3.79
CA ASP A 135 8.66 -13.80 4.07
C ASP A 135 8.40 -13.50 5.57
N ALA A 136 7.39 -14.10 6.19
CA ALA A 136 7.14 -13.97 7.62
C ALA A 136 8.27 -14.60 8.48
N ARG A 137 8.86 -15.71 8.05
CA ARG A 137 10.04 -16.32 8.71
C ARG A 137 11.29 -15.45 8.57
N ALA A 138 11.56 -14.95 7.37
CA ALA A 138 12.67 -14.01 7.15
C ALA A 138 12.49 -12.74 8.00
N LEU A 139 11.27 -12.21 8.05
CA LEU A 139 10.90 -11.08 8.88
C LEU A 139 11.15 -11.34 10.38
N ALA A 140 10.86 -12.54 10.89
CA ALA A 140 11.13 -12.90 12.28
C ALA A 140 12.64 -12.81 12.60
N GLY A 141 13.50 -13.27 11.69
CA GLY A 141 14.95 -13.13 11.82
C GLY A 141 15.41 -11.67 11.75
N VAL A 142 14.90 -10.91 10.77
CA VAL A 142 15.16 -9.47 10.66
C VAL A 142 14.73 -8.72 11.92
N LEU A 143 13.56 -9.04 12.48
CA LEU A 143 13.07 -8.44 13.72
C LEU A 143 14.06 -8.69 14.86
N ARG A 144 14.50 -9.93 15.08
CA ARG A 144 15.46 -10.26 16.14
C ARG A 144 16.76 -9.45 15.99
N GLY A 145 17.34 -9.41 14.78
CA GLY A 145 18.54 -8.62 14.50
C GLY A 145 18.34 -7.12 14.69
N SER A 146 17.19 -6.60 14.23
CA SER A 146 16.83 -5.18 14.38
C SER A 146 16.62 -4.79 15.84
N LEU A 147 16.02 -5.65 16.65
CA LEU A 147 15.83 -5.39 18.09
C LEU A 147 17.17 -5.38 18.83
N ALA A 148 18.07 -6.33 18.52
CA ALA A 148 19.41 -6.36 19.10
C ALA A 148 20.26 -5.14 18.71
N ALA A 149 20.13 -4.66 17.47
CA ALA A 149 20.77 -3.43 17.02
C ALA A 149 20.15 -2.19 17.71
N ALA A 150 18.82 -2.13 17.80
CA ALA A 150 18.13 -1.03 18.47
C ALA A 150 18.47 -0.94 19.95
N ASP A 151 18.62 -2.06 20.65
CA ASP A 151 19.05 -2.10 22.05
C ASP A 151 20.48 -1.57 22.20
N ARG A 152 21.41 -2.06 21.37
CA ARG A 152 22.81 -1.61 21.35
C ARG A 152 22.97 -0.11 21.08
N ASP A 153 22.16 0.41 20.16
CA ASP A 153 22.25 1.80 19.69
C ASP A 153 21.24 2.73 20.39
N GLU A 154 20.55 2.23 21.41
CA GLU A 154 19.51 2.95 22.19
C GLU A 154 18.40 3.58 21.32
N VAL A 155 18.02 2.89 20.25
CA VAL A 155 16.99 3.34 19.31
C VAL A 155 15.59 2.97 19.81
N ALA A 156 14.76 3.97 20.07
CA ALA A 156 13.37 3.77 20.45
C ALA A 156 12.57 3.01 19.37
N LEU A 157 11.80 2.00 19.79
CA LEU A 157 10.97 1.18 18.89
C LEU A 157 9.80 1.98 18.30
N PRO A 158 9.55 1.92 16.98
CA PRO A 158 8.45 2.63 16.32
C PRO A 158 7.12 1.89 16.48
N LEU A 159 6.65 1.72 17.72
CA LEU A 159 5.34 1.13 17.99
C LEU A 159 4.22 2.11 17.64
N VAL A 160 3.25 1.66 16.84
CA VAL A 160 2.09 2.45 16.41
C VAL A 160 0.82 1.90 17.04
N SER A 161 0.03 2.77 17.69
CA SER A 161 -1.29 2.42 18.19
C SER A 161 -2.35 2.55 17.08
N CYS A 162 -3.13 1.48 16.86
CA CYS A 162 -4.22 1.48 15.88
C CYS A 162 -5.33 2.47 16.26
N ARG A 163 -5.61 2.62 17.56
CA ARG A 163 -6.59 3.60 18.09
C ARG A 163 -6.17 5.04 17.79
N ALA A 164 -4.90 5.38 18.04
CA ALA A 164 -4.36 6.70 17.74
C ALA A 164 -4.38 7.01 16.24
N ARG A 165 -4.19 6.00 15.37
CA ARG A 165 -4.26 6.15 13.92
C ARG A 165 -5.69 6.38 13.42
N ARG A 166 -6.68 5.61 13.91
CA ARG A 166 -8.11 5.80 13.54
C ARG A 166 -8.60 7.22 13.83
N ALA A 167 -8.12 7.83 14.91
CA ALA A 167 -8.44 9.22 15.25
C ALA A 167 -7.77 10.29 14.34
N ARG A 168 -6.73 9.94 13.59
CA ARG A 168 -5.93 10.86 12.78
C ARG A 168 -6.13 10.71 11.27
N ARG A 169 -6.97 9.77 10.82
CA ARG A 169 -7.17 9.54 9.38
C ARG A 169 -8.12 10.62 8.82
N PRO A 170 -7.68 11.49 7.90
CA PRO A 170 -8.61 12.30 7.14
C PRO A 170 -9.57 11.36 6.37
N PRO A 171 -10.85 11.71 6.21
CA PRO A 171 -11.82 10.86 5.55
C PRO A 171 -11.25 10.39 4.20
N SER A 172 -11.24 9.08 3.97
CA SER A 172 -10.80 8.56 2.67
C SER A 172 -11.78 9.06 1.63
N ILE A 173 -11.32 9.89 0.69
CA ILE A 173 -12.12 10.28 -0.47
C ILE A 173 -12.54 8.97 -1.16
N PRO A 174 -13.85 8.68 -1.28
CA PRO A 174 -14.33 7.50 -1.97
C PRO A 174 -13.68 7.43 -3.36
N LYS A 175 -13.10 6.27 -3.72
CA LYS A 175 -12.60 6.05 -5.08
C LYS A 175 -13.81 5.95 -6.01
N THR A 176 -14.25 7.09 -6.55
CA THR A 176 -15.30 7.12 -7.57
C THR A 176 -14.80 6.37 -8.81
N PRO A 177 -15.49 5.30 -9.26
CA PRO A 177 -15.11 4.61 -10.49
C PRO A 177 -15.13 5.59 -11.66
N CYS A 178 -13.98 5.79 -12.30
CA CYS A 178 -13.90 6.58 -13.53
C CYS A 178 -14.45 5.74 -14.69
N PRO A 179 -15.46 6.23 -15.44
CA PRO A 179 -16.09 5.47 -16.52
C PRO A 179 -15.26 5.44 -17.81
N TYR A 180 -14.02 5.95 -17.80
CA TYR A 180 -13.15 6.07 -18.97
C TYR A 180 -11.85 5.27 -18.77
N ARG A 181 -11.31 4.71 -19.85
CA ARG A 181 -9.98 4.09 -19.87
C ARG A 181 -8.91 5.17 -19.73
N SER A 182 -7.81 4.84 -19.06
CA SER A 182 -6.68 5.75 -18.90
C SER A 182 -5.96 5.95 -20.25
N PRO A 183 -5.91 7.18 -20.81
CA PRO A 183 -5.29 7.45 -22.10
C PRO A 183 -3.75 7.47 -22.04
N GLY A 184 -3.16 7.45 -20.84
CA GLY A 184 -1.71 7.48 -20.65
C GLY A 184 -1.24 8.77 -19.99
N ARG A 185 0.03 9.12 -20.20
CA ARG A 185 0.62 10.37 -19.69
C ARG A 185 0.10 11.56 -20.48
N MET A 186 0.02 12.70 -19.80
CA MET A 186 -0.25 13.95 -20.47
C MET A 186 1.00 14.37 -21.26
N ASP A 187 0.83 14.79 -22.50
CA ASP A 187 1.93 15.43 -23.23
C ASP A 187 2.27 16.78 -22.56
N GLU A 188 3.52 17.22 -22.64
CA GLU A 188 3.92 18.50 -22.07
C GLU A 188 3.12 19.65 -22.70
N GLY A 189 2.36 20.39 -21.88
CA GLY A 189 1.45 21.45 -22.36
C GLY A 189 0.23 20.93 -23.13
N GLY A 190 0.02 19.62 -23.18
CA GLY A 190 -1.13 18.98 -23.80
C GLY A 190 -2.43 19.16 -22.98
N PRO A 191 -3.59 18.87 -23.60
CA PRO A 191 -4.87 18.98 -22.94
C PRO A 191 -5.13 17.79 -22.01
N LEU A 192 -6.06 17.98 -21.08
CA LEU A 192 -6.60 16.88 -20.28
C LEU A 192 -7.56 16.05 -21.13
N VAL A 193 -7.52 14.73 -20.95
CA VAL A 193 -8.41 13.77 -21.62
C VAL A 193 -9.16 12.98 -20.54
N GLN A 194 -10.45 12.72 -20.72
CA GLN A 194 -11.21 11.92 -19.77
C GLN A 194 -10.55 10.55 -19.55
N GLY A 195 -10.55 10.08 -18.30
CA GLY A 195 -9.83 8.87 -17.88
C GLY A 195 -8.40 9.11 -17.41
N MET A 196 -7.82 10.30 -17.64
CA MET A 196 -6.49 10.63 -17.10
C MET A 196 -6.44 10.52 -15.58
N LYS A 197 -5.34 9.96 -15.08
CA LYS A 197 -5.09 9.75 -13.65
C LYS A 197 -4.37 10.95 -13.06
N VAL A 198 -5.06 11.74 -12.26
CA VAL A 198 -4.58 13.01 -11.72
C VAL A 198 -4.22 12.85 -10.24
N ALA A 199 -3.00 13.17 -9.86
CA ALA A 199 -2.64 13.30 -8.44
C ALA A 199 -2.57 14.77 -8.07
N ILE A 200 -3.01 15.13 -6.86
CA ILE A 200 -2.90 16.50 -6.32
C ILE A 200 -1.99 16.47 -5.10
N THR A 201 -1.09 17.43 -4.96
CA THR A 201 -0.20 17.57 -3.80
C THR A 201 0.13 19.03 -3.53
N GLY A 202 0.68 19.30 -2.35
CA GLY A 202 1.04 20.66 -1.93
C GLY A 202 -0.13 21.48 -1.41
N GLU A 203 0.14 22.76 -1.16
CA GLU A 203 -0.88 23.75 -0.82
C GLU A 203 -1.66 24.18 -2.09
N THR A 204 -2.99 24.21 -1.97
CA THR A 204 -3.89 24.66 -3.03
C THR A 204 -4.67 25.90 -2.58
N VAL A 205 -4.91 26.82 -3.50
CA VAL A 205 -5.70 28.04 -3.27
C VAL A 205 -7.17 27.67 -3.12
N MET A 206 -7.67 26.77 -3.98
CA MET A 206 -8.99 26.17 -3.85
C MET A 206 -8.95 25.02 -2.83
N PRO A 207 -9.98 24.87 -1.97
CA PRO A 207 -10.10 23.69 -1.10
C PRO A 207 -9.99 22.40 -1.90
N ARG A 208 -9.19 21.48 -1.41
CA ARG A 208 -8.85 20.23 -2.11
C ARG A 208 -10.09 19.45 -2.53
N GLU A 209 -11.11 19.42 -1.70
CA GLU A 209 -12.39 18.76 -1.95
C GLU A 209 -13.06 19.30 -3.22
N LYS A 210 -13.05 20.63 -3.43
CA LYS A 210 -13.63 21.27 -4.62
C LYS A 210 -12.81 20.99 -5.89
N LEU A 211 -11.48 20.93 -5.78
CA LEU A 211 -10.63 20.55 -6.92
C LEU A 211 -10.90 19.11 -7.35
N VAL A 212 -11.04 18.20 -6.38
CA VAL A 212 -11.39 16.80 -6.65
C VAL A 212 -12.77 16.70 -7.28
N GLU A 213 -13.77 17.42 -6.74
CA GLU A 213 -15.12 17.46 -7.28
C GLU A 213 -15.15 17.92 -8.75
N ARG A 214 -14.47 19.03 -9.07
CA ARG A 214 -14.39 19.53 -10.46
C ARG A 214 -13.70 18.54 -11.40
N ALA A 215 -12.57 17.95 -10.97
CA ALA A 215 -11.84 16.98 -11.78
C ALA A 215 -12.68 15.72 -12.06
N VAL A 216 -13.38 15.22 -11.06
CA VAL A 216 -14.28 14.06 -11.21
C VAL A 216 -15.46 14.39 -12.11
N ALA A 217 -16.05 15.59 -11.98
CA ALA A 217 -17.19 16.03 -12.78
C ALA A 217 -16.91 16.06 -14.29
N VAL A 218 -15.66 16.33 -14.68
CA VAL A 218 -15.23 16.33 -16.10
C VAL A 218 -14.65 14.97 -16.56
N GLY A 219 -14.71 13.93 -15.73
CA GLY A 219 -14.35 12.56 -16.10
C GLY A 219 -12.89 12.19 -15.86
N LEU A 220 -12.15 12.92 -15.02
CA LEU A 220 -10.79 12.57 -14.61
C LEU A 220 -10.79 11.62 -13.41
N ASN A 221 -9.71 10.84 -13.27
CA ASN A 221 -9.55 9.88 -12.19
C ASN A 221 -8.56 10.40 -11.14
N VAL A 222 -9.08 10.92 -10.02
CA VAL A 222 -8.23 11.49 -8.97
C VAL A 222 -7.60 10.39 -8.11
N MET A 223 -6.27 10.40 -8.02
CA MET A 223 -5.46 9.40 -7.33
C MET A 223 -4.92 9.91 -5.99
N GLY A 224 -4.86 9.00 -5.01
CA GLY A 224 -4.27 9.28 -3.69
C GLY A 224 -2.74 9.28 -3.69
N SER A 225 -2.09 8.72 -4.72
CA SER A 225 -0.64 8.55 -4.85
C SER A 225 -0.17 8.77 -6.28
N VAL A 226 1.15 8.89 -6.46
CA VAL A 226 1.82 9.00 -7.77
C VAL A 226 2.50 7.67 -8.10
N SER A 227 2.40 7.24 -9.35
CA SER A 227 3.03 6.02 -9.89
C SER A 227 3.37 6.21 -11.38
N ARG A 228 4.01 5.22 -12.00
CA ARG A 228 4.25 5.19 -13.45
C ARG A 228 3.00 5.36 -14.34
N ASN A 229 1.81 5.13 -13.79
CA ASN A 229 0.53 5.22 -14.49
C ASN A 229 -0.18 6.57 -14.25
N THR A 230 0.39 7.46 -13.45
CA THR A 230 -0.18 8.79 -13.21
C THR A 230 0.01 9.64 -14.46
N SER A 231 -1.09 10.25 -14.93
CA SER A 231 -1.09 11.07 -16.15
C SER A 231 -0.46 12.43 -15.93
N VAL A 232 -0.78 13.06 -14.80
CA VAL A 232 -0.33 14.40 -14.43
C VAL A 232 -0.38 14.60 -12.91
N LEU A 233 0.59 15.34 -12.37
CA LEU A 233 0.61 15.82 -10.99
C LEU A 233 0.23 17.31 -10.96
N VAL A 234 -0.72 17.69 -10.10
CA VAL A 234 -1.09 19.08 -9.83
C VAL A 234 -0.44 19.52 -8.52
N THR A 235 0.37 20.57 -8.58
CA THR A 235 1.02 21.17 -7.41
C THR A 235 1.45 22.61 -7.68
N ASN A 236 1.23 23.50 -6.72
CA ASN A 236 1.79 24.85 -6.76
C ASN A 236 3.24 24.88 -6.26
N ASP A 237 3.64 23.84 -5.53
CA ASP A 237 5.01 23.69 -5.05
C ASP A 237 5.91 23.36 -6.24
N ARG A 238 6.84 24.27 -6.55
CA ARG A 238 7.86 24.08 -7.60
C ARG A 238 9.01 23.17 -7.16
N GLY A 239 8.97 22.67 -5.93
CA GLY A 239 9.98 21.80 -5.33
C GLY A 239 9.52 20.36 -5.09
N LEU A 240 10.46 19.48 -4.79
CA LEU A 240 10.21 18.07 -4.45
C LEU A 240 9.88 17.88 -2.95
N GLU A 241 9.15 18.81 -2.35
CA GLU A 241 8.95 18.85 -0.90
C GLU A 241 8.00 17.75 -0.42
N THR A 242 7.00 17.42 -1.24
CA THR A 242 6.06 16.34 -0.94
C THR A 242 6.55 14.99 -1.46
N ALA A 243 6.18 13.90 -0.79
CA ALA A 243 6.49 12.55 -1.27
C ALA A 243 5.93 12.29 -2.68
N LYS A 244 4.80 12.92 -3.04
CA LYS A 244 4.20 12.84 -4.37
C LYS A 244 5.00 13.59 -5.43
N ALA A 245 5.53 14.77 -5.10
CA ALA A 245 6.39 15.54 -6.00
C ALA A 245 7.70 14.80 -6.29
N ARG A 246 8.36 14.26 -5.25
CA ARG A 246 9.54 13.37 -5.41
C ARG A 246 9.24 12.20 -6.32
N ARG A 247 8.13 11.51 -6.06
CA ARG A 247 7.74 10.36 -6.87
C ARG A 247 7.38 10.72 -8.31
N ALA A 248 6.77 11.88 -8.54
CA ALA A 248 6.51 12.37 -9.89
C ALA A 248 7.80 12.61 -10.67
N ALA A 249 8.82 13.20 -10.04
CA ALA A 249 10.12 13.40 -10.68
C ALA A 249 10.82 12.07 -10.99
N GLU A 250 10.83 11.11 -10.04
CA GLU A 250 11.37 9.76 -10.25
C GLU A 250 10.71 9.03 -11.43
N GLU A 251 9.39 9.17 -11.55
CA GLU A 251 8.58 8.48 -12.55
C GLU A 251 8.40 9.29 -13.84
N GLY A 252 8.99 10.48 -13.97
CA GLY A 252 8.83 11.38 -15.13
C GLY A 252 7.38 11.82 -15.38
N VAL A 253 6.58 12.01 -14.32
CA VAL A 253 5.18 12.46 -14.41
C VAL A 253 5.15 13.97 -14.66
N PRO A 254 4.46 14.44 -15.72
CA PRO A 254 4.28 15.87 -15.98
C PRO A 254 3.66 16.58 -14.78
N VAL A 255 4.15 17.78 -14.48
CA VAL A 255 3.68 18.60 -13.37
C VAL A 255 3.02 19.87 -13.91
N VAL A 256 1.85 20.20 -13.39
CA VAL A 256 1.15 21.45 -13.67
C VAL A 256 0.80 22.17 -12.36
N ASP A 257 0.81 23.49 -12.39
CA ASP A 257 0.30 24.30 -11.29
C ASP A 257 -1.24 24.27 -11.26
N GLU A 258 -1.82 24.64 -10.12
CA GLU A 258 -3.28 24.67 -9.93
C GLU A 258 -3.97 25.60 -10.94
N GLY A 259 -3.40 26.77 -11.23
CA GLY A 259 -3.99 27.73 -12.16
C GLY A 259 -4.05 27.19 -13.60
N THR A 260 -2.99 26.51 -14.03
CA THR A 260 -2.95 25.79 -15.31
C THR A 260 -3.94 24.63 -15.30
N PHE A 261 -3.99 23.84 -14.23
CA PHE A 261 -4.95 22.74 -14.11
C PHE A 261 -6.40 23.22 -14.19
N LEU A 262 -6.75 24.30 -13.50
CA LEU A 262 -8.09 24.89 -13.53
C LEU A 262 -8.49 25.35 -14.94
N ARG A 263 -7.58 25.94 -15.71
CA ARG A 263 -7.83 26.30 -17.12
C ARG A 263 -8.04 25.08 -18.00
N LEU A 264 -7.26 24.01 -17.78
CA LEU A 264 -7.39 22.77 -18.54
C LEU A 264 -8.68 21.99 -18.20
N LEU A 265 -9.21 22.16 -16.98
CA LEU A 265 -10.50 21.57 -16.60
C LEU A 265 -11.68 22.12 -17.42
N ASP A 266 -11.55 23.32 -17.97
CA ASP A 266 -12.62 23.94 -18.76
C ASP A 266 -12.65 23.41 -20.21
N ASP A 267 -11.62 22.67 -20.66
CA ASP A 267 -11.51 22.10 -22.02
C ASP A 267 -10.96 20.65 -21.99
N VAL A 268 -11.63 19.76 -21.27
CA VAL A 268 -11.25 18.34 -21.21
C VAL A 268 -11.74 17.61 -22.46
N ARG A 269 -10.80 16.98 -23.18
CA ARG A 269 -11.12 16.18 -24.38
C ARG A 269 -11.83 14.88 -24.02
N PRO A 270 -12.83 14.45 -24.82
CA PRO A 270 -13.50 13.18 -24.62
C PRO A 270 -12.54 11.99 -24.58
N GLY A 271 -12.74 11.08 -23.63
CA GLY A 271 -11.95 9.86 -23.48
C GLY A 271 -12.66 8.63 -24.03
N VAL A 272 -11.96 7.49 -24.06
CA VAL A 272 -12.56 6.20 -24.44
C VAL A 272 -13.33 5.63 -23.25
N PRO A 273 -14.64 5.35 -23.36
CA PRO A 273 -15.39 4.69 -22.30
C PRO A 273 -14.73 3.36 -21.91
N ALA A 274 -14.60 3.12 -20.61
CA ALA A 274 -14.35 1.78 -20.11
C ALA A 274 -15.62 0.99 -20.39
N GLU A 275 -15.58 0.07 -21.36
CA GLU A 275 -16.71 -0.82 -21.66
C GLU A 275 -17.29 -1.32 -20.34
N SER A 276 -18.59 -1.09 -20.13
CA SER A 276 -19.34 -1.76 -19.09
C SER A 276 -19.07 -3.25 -19.27
N VAL A 277 -18.36 -3.88 -18.33
CA VAL A 277 -18.42 -5.32 -18.15
C VAL A 277 -19.92 -5.60 -18.08
N ARG A 278 -20.47 -6.20 -19.14
CA ARG A 278 -21.88 -6.54 -19.25
C ARG A 278 -22.23 -7.42 -18.05
N ALA A 279 -23.46 -7.20 -17.57
CA ALA A 279 -24.15 -7.82 -16.44
C ALA A 279 -23.76 -9.26 -16.12
#